data_AF-A0A483AEH4-F1
#
_entry.id   AF-A0A483AEH4-F1
#
_cell.length_a   1.000
_cell.length_b   1.000
_cell.length_c   1.000
_cell.angle_alpha   90.00
_cell.angle_beta   90.00
_cell.angle_gamma   90.00
#
_symmetry.space_group_name_H-M   'P 1'
#
loop_
_entity.id
_entity.type
_entity.pdbx_description
1 polymer ?
#
loop_
_entity_poly.entity_id
_entity_poly.type
_entity_poly.pdbx_seq_one_letter_code
_entity_poly.pdbx_strand_id
1 'polypeptide(L)' 'MQKSFKNIILKISLFFLFLTVVSVLIQRIFYPIYVDAQGLLHETLWTPIGAFSFVLSMASFIIYLMLLIFASIKRRIK' A
#
# COMPACT_ATOMS: atom_id res chain seq x y z
N MET A 1 -13.68 -20.87 -7.03
CA MET A 1 -12.64 -19.90 -7.45
C MET A 1 -12.78 -18.50 -6.84
N GLN A 2 -13.97 -17.86 -6.77
CA GLN A 2 -14.12 -16.46 -6.29
C GLN A 2 -13.60 -16.16 -4.87
N LYS A 3 -13.73 -17.08 -3.90
CA LYS A 3 -13.21 -16.86 -2.53
C LYS A 3 -11.68 -16.79 -2.49
N SER A 4 -11.00 -17.63 -3.27
CA SER A 4 -9.53 -17.65 -3.36
C SER A 4 -9.01 -16.35 -3.96
N PHE A 5 -9.65 -15.86 -5.02
CA PHE A 5 -9.28 -14.61 -5.69
C PHE A 5 -9.36 -13.39 -4.77
N LYS A 6 -10.44 -13.26 -3.98
CA LYS A 6 -10.58 -12.16 -3.00
C LYS A 6 -9.47 -12.18 -1.95
N ASN A 7 -9.15 -13.37 -1.44
CA ASN A 7 -8.07 -13.53 -0.45
C ASN A 7 -6.71 -13.19 -1.05
N ILE A 8 -6.47 -13.50 -2.32
CA ILE A 8 -5.23 -13.13 -3.02
C ILE A 8 -5.11 -11.61 -3.12
N ILE A 9 -6.17 -10.91 -3.55
CA ILE A 9 -6.15 -9.43 -3.64
C ILE A 9 -5.89 -8.81 -2.27
N LEU A 10 -6.56 -9.31 -1.23
CA LEU A 10 -6.34 -8.83 0.14
C LEU A 10 -4.89 -9.03 0.59
N LYS A 11 -4.31 -10.21 0.33
CA LYS A 11 -2.89 -10.48 0.65
C LYS A 11 -1.94 -9.55 -0.09
N ILE A 12 -2.19 -9.30 -1.38
CA ILE A 12 -1.38 -8.37 -2.20
C ILE A 12 -1.48 -6.96 -1.63
N SER A 13 -2.67 -6.50 -1.30
CA SER A 13 -2.89 -5.18 -0.68
C SER A 13 -2.12 -5.04 0.63
N LEU A 14 -2.26 -6.01 1.54
CA LEU A 14 -1.55 -6.03 2.81
C LEU A 14 -0.03 -6.08 2.65
N PHE A 15 0.47 -6.81 1.64
CA PHE A 15 1.90 -6.87 1.34
C PHE A 15 2.44 -5.50 0.92
N PHE A 16 1.75 -4.79 0.02
CA PHE A 16 2.17 -3.44 -0.39
C PHE A 16 2.01 -2.41 0.73
N LEU A 17 1.00 -2.56 1.60
CA LEU A 17 0.86 -1.74 2.80
C LEU A 17 2.05 -1.95 3.74
N PHE A 18 2.43 -3.21 3.96
CA PHE A 18 3.62 -3.53 4.75
C PHE A 18 4.88 -2.92 4.15
N LEU A 19 5.07 -3.02 2.83
CA LEU A 19 6.21 -2.40 2.15
C LEU A 19 6.25 -0.88 2.36
N THR A 20 5.07 -0.22 2.32
CA THR A 20 4.94 1.21 2.62
C THR A 20 5.45 1.54 4.02
N VAL A 21 4.98 0.80 5.02
CA VAL A 21 5.35 1.02 6.43
C VAL A 21 6.84 0.81 6.63
N VAL A 22 7.39 -0.29 6.12
CA VAL A 22 8.83 -0.60 6.19
C VAL A 22 9.65 0.50 5.52
N SER A 23 9.26 0.94 4.33
CA SER A 23 9.98 1.99 3.59
C SER A 23 9.99 3.31 4.36
N VAL A 24 8.85 3.71 4.94
CA VAL A 24 8.76 4.94 5.76
C VAL A 24 9.57 4.83 7.05
N LEU A 25 9.56 3.65 7.70
CA LEU A 25 10.39 3.41 8.88
C LEU A 25 11.87 3.49 8.55
N ILE A 26 12.31 2.86 7.46
CA ILE A 26 13.71 2.91 7.01
C ILE A 26 14.10 4.36 6.71
N GLN A 27 13.25 5.10 5.98
CA GLN A 27 13.49 6.52 5.70
C GLN A 27 13.66 7.32 6.99
N ARG A 28 12.79 7.11 7.98
CA ARG A 28 12.84 7.86 9.25
C ARG A 28 14.03 7.48 10.14
N ILE A 29 14.41 6.20 10.17
CA ILE A 29 15.47 5.69 11.06
C ILE A 29 16.86 5.99 10.50
N PHE A 30 17.08 5.70 9.22
CA PHE A 30 18.42 5.74 8.62
C PHE A 30 18.71 7.04 7.88
N TYR A 31 17.66 7.75 7.46
CA TYR A 31 17.79 8.99 6.69
C TYR A 31 16.91 10.10 7.28
N PRO A 32 17.05 10.42 8.58
CA PRO A 32 16.40 11.59 9.14
C PRO A 32 16.83 12.79 8.29
N ILE A 33 15.84 13.58 7.85
CA ILE A 33 15.93 14.69 6.89
C ILE A 33 17.32 15.36 6.92
N TYR A 34 18.21 14.91 6.04
CA TYR A 34 19.55 15.46 5.91
C TYR A 34 19.46 16.58 4.88
N VAL A 35 19.41 17.81 5.38
CA VAL A 35 19.60 19.00 4.56
C VAL A 35 21.11 19.19 4.48
N ASP A 36 21.68 19.05 3.28
CA ASP A 36 23.12 19.27 3.10
C ASP A 36 23.47 20.75 3.38
N ALA A 37 24.76 21.06 3.56
CA ALA A 37 25.25 22.43 3.80
C ALA A 37 24.82 23.44 2.72
N GLN A 38 24.38 22.95 1.57
CA GLN A 38 23.87 23.72 0.43
C GLN A 38 22.34 23.91 0.44
N GLY A 39 21.63 23.41 1.47
CA GLY A 39 20.17 23.44 1.54
C GLY A 39 19.48 22.38 0.69
N LEU A 40 20.23 21.47 0.07
CA LEU A 40 19.67 20.45 -0.82
C LEU A 40 19.12 19.27 -0.01
N LEU A 41 17.87 18.90 -0.28
CA LEU A 41 17.26 17.67 0.22
C LEU A 41 17.79 16.50 -0.60
N HIS A 42 18.55 15.61 0.03
CA HIS A 42 18.84 14.32 -0.57
C HIS A 42 17.64 13.39 -0.37
N GLU A 43 16.76 13.35 -1.37
CA GLU A 43 15.69 12.36 -1.41
C GLU A 43 16.28 10.97 -1.59
N THR A 44 15.96 10.06 -0.68
CA THR A 44 16.33 8.66 -0.82
C THR A 44 15.30 7.94 -1.67
N LEU A 45 15.66 6.76 -2.19
CA LEU A 45 14.75 5.87 -2.90
C LEU A 45 13.62 5.31 -2.01
N TRP A 46 13.73 5.39 -0.68
CA TRP A 46 12.73 4.85 0.24
C TRP A 46 11.42 5.64 0.23
N THR A 47 11.47 6.95 0.04
CA THR A 47 10.28 7.79 -0.07
C THR A 47 9.43 7.43 -1.30
N PRO A 48 9.97 7.39 -2.54
CA PRO A 48 9.19 7.02 -3.72
C PRO A 48 8.76 5.54 -3.70
N ILE A 49 9.58 4.62 -3.19
CA ILE A 49 9.17 3.20 -3.01
C ILE A 49 7.97 3.10 -2.08
N GLY A 50 8.00 3.81 -0.95
CA GLY A 50 6.90 3.86 0.00
C GLY A 50 5.62 4.44 -0.63
N ALA A 51 5.74 5.56 -1.34
CA ALA A 51 4.61 6.20 -2.01
C ALA A 51 3.99 5.31 -3.09
N PHE A 52 4.80 4.69 -3.94
CA PHE A 52 4.33 3.79 -5.00
C PHE A 52 3.62 2.55 -4.42
N SER A 53 4.21 1.98 -3.37
CA SER A 53 3.63 0.84 -2.64
C SER A 53 2.30 1.21 -2.00
N PHE A 54 2.18 2.42 -1.44
CA PHE A 54 0.94 2.90 -0.85
C PHE A 54 -0.18 2.99 -1.89
N VAL A 55 0.12 3.55 -3.06
CA VAL A 55 -0.84 3.65 -4.17
C VAL A 55 -1.32 2.26 -4.61
N LEU A 56 -0.41 1.30 -4.79
CA LEU A 56 -0.74 -0.08 -5.14
C LEU A 56 -1.59 -0.78 -4.07
N SER A 57 -1.24 -0.59 -2.80
CA SER A 57 -2.00 -1.08 -1.65
C SER A 57 -3.43 -0.55 -1.67
N MET A 58 -3.58 0.77 -1.85
CA MET A 58 -4.89 1.42 -1.85
C MET A 58 -5.74 0.98 -3.04
N ALA A 59 -5.16 0.93 -4.24
CA ALA A 59 -5.85 0.50 -5.44
C ALA A 59 -6.37 -0.95 -5.33
N SER A 60 -5.52 -1.87 -4.86
CA SER A 60 -5.91 -3.27 -4.64
C SER A 60 -6.96 -3.41 -3.52
N PHE A 61 -6.87 -2.60 -2.47
CA PHE A 61 -7.86 -2.58 -1.39
C PHE A 61 -9.23 -2.12 -1.87
N ILE A 62 -9.29 -1.06 -2.69
CA ILE A 62 -10.54 -0.56 -3.28
C ILE A 62 -11.22 -1.65 -4.11
N ILE A 63 -10.45 -2.37 -4.95
CA ILE A 63 -10.97 -3.48 -5.76
C ILE A 63 -11.54 -4.58 -4.85
N TYR A 64 -10.81 -4.95 -3.78
CA TYR A 64 -11.30 -5.92 -2.80
C TYR A 64 -12.63 -5.47 -2.17
N LEU A 65 -12.73 -4.20 -1.79
CA LEU A 65 -13.92 -3.62 -1.17
C LEU A 65 -15.12 -3.66 -2.12
N MET A 66 -14.94 -3.27 -3.39
CA MET A 66 -15.99 -3.35 -4.42
C MET A 66 -16.50 -4.79 -4.58
N LEU A 67 -15.58 -5.77 -4.66
CA LEU A 67 -15.94 -7.19 -4.75
C LEU A 67 -16.69 -7.68 -3.51
N LEU A 68 -16.37 -7.15 -2.32
CA LEU A 68 -17.04 -7.49 -1.06
C LEU A 68 -18.46 -6.91 -1.01
N ILE A 69 -18.64 -5.66 -1.42
CA ILE A 69 -19.96 -5.01 -1.53
C ILE A 69 -20.84 -5.78 -2.52
N PHE A 70 -20.33 -6.10 -3.71
CA PHE A 70 -21.09 -6.84 -4.72
C PHE A 70 -21.55 -8.21 -4.23
N ALA A 71 -20.68 -8.93 -3.52
CA ALA A 71 -21.05 -10.22 -2.92
C ALA A 71 -22.08 -10.08 -1.79
N SER A 72 -22.06 -8.96 -1.06
CA SER A 72 -23.02 -8.69 0.02
C SER A 72 -24.39 -8.34 -0.52
N ILE A 73 -24.46 -7.53 -1.58
CA ILE A 73 -25.71 -7.21 -2.30
C ILE A 73 -26.32 -8.48 -2.89
N LYS A 74 -25.52 -9.30 -3.59
CA LYS A 74 -25.99 -10.57 -4.18
C LYS A 74 -26.56 -11.53 -3.12
N ARG A 75 -26.01 -11.53 -1.90
CA ARG A 75 -26.53 -12.34 -0.79
C ARG A 75 -27.84 -11.82 -0.20
N ARG A 76 -28.14 -10.53 -0.32
CA ARG A 76 -29.41 -9.95 0.19
C ARG A 76 -30.58 -10.10 -0.77
N ILE A 77 -30.29 -10.23 -2.08
CA ILE A 77 -31.32 -10.37 -3.13
C ILE A 77 -31.75 -11.84 -3.29
N LYS A 78 -30.92 -12.79 -2.86
CA LYS A 78 -31.21 -14.22 -2.88
C LYS A 78 -31.78 -14.66 -1.54
#